data_AF-A0A7K9IE00-F1
#
_entry.id   AF-A0A7K9IE00-F1
#
_cell.length_a   1.000
_cell.length_b   1.000
_cell.length_c   1.000
_cell.angle_alpha   90.00
_cell.angle_beta   90.00
_cell.angle_gamma   90.00
#
_symmetry.space_group_name_H-M   'P 1'
#
loop_
_entity.id
_entity.type
_entity.pdbx_description
1 polymer ?
#
loop_
_entity_poly.entity_id
_entity_poly.type
_entity_poly.pdbx_seq_one_letter_code
_entity_poly.pdbx_strand_id
1 'polypeptide(L)'
;KGNGMIGNIYSMGLALQALEATRKFYAPRKWDCAQAFSVVSAHDYQQPTAIAQVLPALVGRSYLDVAGLDCAATKDVSPHRQLSLSPVPGTPSVPRAPITVQFSITNTLQGKHFHYSTSVTVPSGSTLLRVMEVAAEENPQTFSFQTEQTSWGTYVTSI
;
A
#
# COMPACT_ATOMS: atom_id res chain seq x y z
N LYS A 1 12.66 22.53 -1.16
CA LYS A 1 12.07 21.89 -2.36
C LYS A 1 11.60 20.51 -1.96
N GLY A 2 10.33 20.17 -2.22
CA GLY A 2 9.80 18.83 -1.96
C GLY A 2 10.24 17.83 -3.04
N ASN A 3 10.13 16.54 -2.76
CA ASN A 3 10.45 15.45 -3.68
C ASN A 3 9.40 15.24 -4.80
N GLY A 4 8.40 16.12 -4.92
CA GLY A 4 7.33 16.01 -5.91
C GLY A 4 6.10 15.22 -5.44
N MET A 5 6.15 14.58 -4.26
CA MET A 5 5.00 13.86 -3.71
C MET A 5 3.94 14.80 -3.12
N ILE A 6 2.68 14.40 -3.30
CA ILE A 6 1.52 15.02 -2.67
C ILE A 6 0.87 13.95 -1.78
N GLY A 7 0.97 14.14 -0.48
CA GLY A 7 0.65 13.11 0.50
C GLY A 7 1.79 12.09 0.61
N ASN A 8 1.53 10.83 0.27
CA ASN A 8 2.47 9.72 0.29
C ASN A 8 2.44 8.89 -1.02
N ILE A 9 3.26 7.84 -1.09
CA ILE A 9 3.41 7.01 -2.30
C ILE A 9 2.12 6.30 -2.73
N TYR A 10 1.21 6.02 -1.80
CA TYR A 10 -0.07 5.35 -2.04
C TYR A 10 -1.19 6.34 -2.43
N SER A 11 -1.09 7.62 -2.04
CA SER A 11 -2.03 8.66 -2.51
C SER A 11 -1.64 9.29 -3.85
N MET A 12 -0.36 9.16 -4.24
CA MET A 12 0.21 9.90 -5.36
C MET A 12 -0.44 9.56 -6.71
N GLY A 13 -0.82 8.29 -6.93
CA GLY A 13 -1.51 7.86 -8.15
C GLY A 13 -2.81 8.61 -8.40
N LEU A 14 -3.63 8.79 -7.35
CA LEU A 14 -4.87 9.57 -7.43
C LEU A 14 -4.60 11.08 -7.55
N ALA A 15 -3.58 11.59 -6.86
CA ALA A 15 -3.18 12.98 -6.96
C ALA A 15 -2.74 13.37 -8.38
N LEU A 16 -1.98 12.49 -9.06
CA LEU A 16 -1.59 12.65 -10.45
C LEU A 16 -2.81 12.78 -11.37
N GLN A 17 -3.78 11.86 -11.25
CA GLN A 17 -5.01 11.90 -12.05
C GLN A 17 -5.79 13.21 -11.83
N ALA A 18 -5.95 13.61 -10.56
CA ALA A 18 -6.70 14.82 -10.21
C ALA A 18 -6.05 16.09 -10.77
N LEU A 19 -4.72 16.22 -10.61
CA LEU A 19 -3.99 17.40 -11.10
C LEU A 19 -3.91 17.44 -12.62
N GLU A 20 -3.81 16.29 -13.27
CA GLU A 20 -3.86 16.21 -14.72
C GLU A 20 -5.21 16.71 -15.26
N ALA A 21 -6.32 16.27 -14.67
CA ALA A 21 -7.66 16.68 -15.04
C ALA A 21 -7.98 18.16 -14.73
N THR A 22 -7.25 18.78 -13.80
CA THR A 22 -7.54 20.14 -13.28
C THR A 22 -6.46 21.17 -13.62
N ARG A 23 -5.59 20.89 -14.60
CA ARG A 23 -4.49 21.76 -15.09
C ARG A 23 -4.83 23.26 -15.17
N LYS A 24 -6.05 23.59 -15.58
CA LYS A 24 -6.52 24.98 -15.74
C LYS A 24 -6.67 25.79 -14.44
N PHE A 25 -6.67 25.14 -13.27
CA PHE A 25 -7.09 25.77 -12.01
C PHE A 25 -5.96 26.09 -11.03
N TYR A 26 -4.76 25.54 -11.19
CA TYR A 26 -3.66 25.75 -10.23
C TYR A 26 -2.57 26.71 -10.72
N ALA A 27 -2.72 27.32 -11.90
CA ALA A 27 -1.89 28.45 -12.29
C ALA A 27 -2.06 29.59 -11.27
N PRO A 28 -0.97 30.27 -10.83
CA PRO A 28 0.39 30.24 -11.38
C PRO A 28 1.33 29.21 -10.73
N ARG A 29 0.88 28.39 -9.77
CA ARG A 29 1.74 27.38 -9.14
C ARG A 29 2.04 26.26 -10.12
N LYS A 30 3.25 26.28 -10.68
CA LYS A 30 3.73 25.18 -11.53
C LYS A 30 3.97 23.95 -10.66
N TRP A 31 3.21 22.89 -10.90
CA TRP A 31 3.50 21.56 -10.38
C TRP A 31 4.36 20.82 -11.40
N ASP A 32 5.44 20.21 -10.93
CA ASP A 32 6.35 19.42 -11.75
C ASP A 32 5.82 17.98 -11.88
N CYS A 33 4.99 17.75 -12.90
CA CYS A 33 4.41 16.44 -13.19
C CYS A 33 5.50 15.38 -13.48
N ALA A 34 6.63 15.77 -14.12
CA ALA A 34 7.71 14.83 -14.43
C ALA A 34 8.42 14.37 -13.15
N GLN A 35 8.68 15.28 -12.22
CA GLN A 35 9.23 14.93 -10.91
C GLN A 35 8.30 13.98 -10.15
N ALA A 36 7.00 14.30 -10.10
CA ALA A 36 5.97 13.48 -9.48
C ALA A 36 5.87 12.07 -10.09
N PHE A 37 5.88 11.99 -11.42
CA PHE A 37 5.85 10.74 -12.17
C PHE A 37 7.07 9.87 -11.90
N SER A 38 8.27 10.47 -11.82
CA SER A 38 9.51 9.76 -11.51
C SER A 38 9.47 9.08 -10.14
N VAL A 39 8.79 9.67 -9.16
CA VAL A 39 8.68 9.07 -7.82
C VAL A 39 7.78 7.84 -7.84
N VAL A 40 6.61 7.93 -8.50
CA VAL A 40 5.68 6.79 -8.54
C VAL A 40 6.20 5.66 -9.42
N SER A 41 6.79 5.96 -10.57
CA SER A 41 7.30 4.94 -11.49
C SER A 41 8.50 4.15 -10.93
N ALA A 42 9.25 4.73 -10.00
CA ALA A 42 10.38 4.08 -9.36
C ALA A 42 10.02 3.20 -8.15
N HIS A 43 8.78 3.26 -7.67
CA HIS A 43 8.36 2.50 -6.49
C HIS A 43 7.92 1.09 -6.84
N ASP A 44 8.35 0.13 -6.04
CA ASP A 44 7.95 -1.27 -6.16
C ASP A 44 6.63 -1.53 -5.43
N TYR A 45 5.52 -1.41 -6.15
CA TYR A 45 4.19 -1.66 -5.61
C TYR A 45 3.90 -3.15 -5.54
N GLN A 46 3.82 -3.69 -4.32
CA GLN A 46 3.47 -5.09 -4.08
C GLN A 46 1.97 -5.29 -3.83
N GLN A 47 1.22 -4.23 -3.48
CA GLN A 47 -0.19 -4.31 -3.13
C GLN A 47 -1.11 -4.08 -4.35
N PRO A 48 -1.99 -5.03 -4.74
CA PRO A 48 -2.83 -4.90 -5.93
C PRO A 48 -3.70 -3.64 -5.97
N THR A 49 -4.27 -3.22 -4.83
CA THR A 49 -5.06 -1.97 -4.80
C THR A 49 -4.20 -0.73 -4.99
N ALA A 50 -2.97 -0.71 -4.47
CA ALA A 50 -2.05 0.40 -4.74
C ALA A 50 -1.70 0.47 -6.24
N ILE A 51 -1.44 -0.69 -6.86
CA ILE A 51 -1.23 -0.79 -8.32
C ILE A 51 -2.45 -0.26 -9.07
N ALA A 52 -3.66 -0.69 -8.71
CA ALA A 52 -4.89 -0.27 -9.37
C ALA A 52 -5.12 1.25 -9.29
N GLN A 53 -4.68 1.90 -8.20
CA GLN A 53 -4.82 3.35 -8.03
C GLN A 53 -3.77 4.17 -8.78
N VAL A 54 -2.56 3.64 -8.96
CA VAL A 54 -1.46 4.33 -9.64
C VAL A 54 -1.43 4.06 -11.15
N LEU A 55 -1.87 2.88 -11.58
CA LEU A 55 -1.79 2.44 -12.97
C LEU A 55 -2.45 3.42 -13.96
N PRO A 56 -3.66 3.97 -13.73
CA PRO A 56 -4.24 4.94 -14.66
C PRO A 56 -3.30 6.12 -14.92
N ALA A 57 -2.75 6.73 -13.86
CA ALA A 57 -1.81 7.84 -14.01
C ALA A 57 -0.53 7.43 -14.78
N LEU A 58 -0.01 6.22 -14.53
CA LEU A 58 1.18 5.71 -15.21
C LEU A 58 0.96 5.53 -16.72
N VAL A 59 -0.26 5.23 -17.15
CA VAL A 59 -0.62 5.09 -18.57
C VAL A 59 -1.28 6.34 -19.16
N GLY A 60 -1.18 7.48 -18.47
CA GLY A 60 -1.72 8.76 -18.95
C GLY A 60 -3.25 8.80 -18.99
N ARG A 61 -3.90 8.09 -18.08
CA ARG A 61 -5.36 8.00 -17.93
C ARG A 61 -5.79 8.44 -16.55
N SER A 62 -7.09 8.69 -16.43
CA SER A 62 -7.79 9.00 -15.20
C SER A 62 -9.13 8.25 -15.15
N TYR A 63 -9.78 8.23 -14.00
CA TYR A 63 -11.14 7.70 -13.91
C TYR A 63 -12.17 8.47 -14.75
N LEU A 64 -11.87 9.69 -15.21
CA LEU A 64 -12.75 10.42 -16.12
C LEU A 64 -12.76 9.80 -17.53
N ASP A 65 -11.75 9.03 -17.90
CA ASP A 65 -11.64 8.38 -19.20
C ASP A 65 -12.53 7.12 -19.32
N VAL A 66 -13.11 6.65 -18.21
CA VAL A 66 -13.90 5.40 -18.17
C VAL A 66 -15.12 5.46 -19.09
N ALA A 67 -15.76 6.63 -19.21
CA ALA A 67 -16.93 6.79 -20.08
C ALA A 67 -16.61 6.61 -21.57
N GLY A 68 -15.34 6.79 -21.96
CA GLY A 68 -14.87 6.65 -23.34
C GLY A 68 -14.19 5.31 -23.64
N LEU A 69 -14.33 4.30 -22.78
CA LEU A 69 -13.63 3.04 -22.95
C LEU A 69 -14.23 2.21 -24.09
N ASP A 70 -13.42 1.90 -25.10
CA ASP A 70 -13.77 0.98 -26.17
C ASP A 70 -13.45 -0.48 -25.77
N CYS A 71 -14.48 -1.21 -25.34
CA CYS A 71 -14.37 -2.63 -24.98
C CYS A 71 -14.25 -3.58 -26.18
N ALA A 72 -14.46 -3.11 -27.41
CA ALA A 72 -14.25 -3.92 -28.61
C ALA A 72 -12.78 -3.91 -29.04
N ALA A 73 -12.10 -2.76 -28.90
CA ALA A 73 -10.68 -2.61 -29.19
C ALA A 73 -9.75 -3.45 -28.28
N THR A 74 -10.25 -3.94 -27.15
CA THR A 74 -9.49 -4.80 -26.22
C THR A 74 -9.52 -6.29 -26.60
N LYS A 75 -10.38 -6.70 -27.56
CA LYS A 75 -10.51 -8.11 -27.98
C LYS A 75 -9.31 -8.62 -28.79
N ASP A 76 -8.59 -7.74 -29.48
CA ASP A 76 -7.38 -8.07 -30.25
C ASP A 76 -6.11 -8.12 -29.39
N VAL A 77 -6.20 -7.75 -28.10
CA VAL A 77 -5.10 -7.92 -27.14
C VAL A 77 -5.14 -9.35 -26.63
N SER A 78 -4.44 -10.24 -27.33
CA SER A 78 -4.29 -11.63 -26.89
C SER A 78 -3.78 -11.68 -25.44
N PRO A 79 -4.48 -12.37 -24.52
CA PRO A 79 -4.04 -12.52 -23.13
C PRO A 79 -2.77 -13.40 -22.99
N HIS A 80 -2.23 -13.91 -24.10
CA HIS A 80 -1.17 -14.91 -24.15
C HIS A 80 0.26 -14.39 -24.19
N ARG A 81 0.51 -13.07 -24.11
CA ARG A 81 1.85 -12.64 -23.70
C ARG A 81 1.96 -12.75 -22.19
N GLN A 82 1.86 -13.99 -21.69
CA GLN A 82 2.44 -14.35 -20.41
C GLN A 82 3.91 -13.98 -20.51
N LEU A 83 4.25 -12.78 -20.03
CA LEU A 83 5.56 -12.58 -19.44
C LEU A 83 5.71 -13.75 -18.49
N SER A 84 6.74 -14.57 -18.71
CA SER A 84 7.03 -15.66 -17.80
C SER A 84 7.26 -15.01 -16.44
N LEU A 85 6.21 -14.95 -15.63
CA LEU A 85 6.27 -14.82 -14.19
C LEU A 85 6.80 -16.17 -13.73
N SER A 86 8.04 -16.49 -14.10
CA SER A 86 8.82 -17.42 -13.33
C SER A 86 8.81 -16.82 -11.94
N PRO A 87 8.27 -17.50 -10.92
CA PRO A 87 8.67 -17.16 -9.57
C PRO A 87 10.17 -17.34 -9.62
N VAL A 88 10.93 -16.24 -9.61
CA VAL A 88 12.34 -16.35 -9.24
C VAL A 88 12.27 -17.07 -7.91
N PRO A 89 12.76 -18.32 -7.78
CA PRO A 89 12.87 -18.94 -6.49
C PRO A 89 13.68 -17.94 -5.70
N GLY A 90 13.05 -17.31 -4.71
CA GLY A 90 13.75 -16.37 -3.85
C GLY A 90 15.01 -17.09 -3.43
N THR A 91 16.16 -16.55 -3.83
CA THR A 91 17.46 -17.06 -3.38
C THR A 91 17.29 -17.38 -1.90
N PRO A 92 17.60 -18.61 -1.42
CA PRO A 92 17.40 -18.97 -0.03
C PRO A 92 17.98 -17.84 0.79
N SER A 93 17.08 -17.11 1.45
CA SER A 93 17.46 -15.91 2.17
C SER A 93 18.49 -16.36 3.18
N VAL A 94 19.66 -15.74 3.14
CA VAL A 94 20.68 -15.94 4.18
C VAL A 94 19.94 -15.91 5.52
N PRO A 95 20.09 -16.92 6.39
CA PRO A 95 19.37 -16.96 7.65
C PRO A 95 19.60 -15.66 8.40
N ARG A 96 18.57 -14.80 8.42
CA ARG A 96 18.64 -13.53 9.14
C ARG A 96 18.24 -13.81 10.57
N ALA A 97 19.00 -13.25 11.51
CA ALA A 97 18.69 -13.34 12.92
C ALA A 97 17.25 -12.85 13.18
N PRO A 98 16.51 -13.48 14.11
CA PRO A 98 15.23 -12.96 14.56
C PRO A 98 15.34 -11.50 15.01
N ILE A 99 14.25 -10.76 14.87
CA ILE A 99 14.16 -9.37 15.34
C ILE A 99 13.23 -9.31 16.54
N THR A 100 13.53 -8.42 17.48
CA THR A 100 12.66 -8.11 18.62
C THR A 100 12.05 -6.73 18.43
N VAL A 101 10.73 -6.65 18.56
CA VAL A 101 9.93 -5.43 18.38
C VAL A 101 9.26 -5.08 19.69
N GLN A 102 9.30 -3.79 20.08
CA GLN A 102 8.45 -3.29 21.16
C GLN A 102 7.06 -3.00 20.60
N PHE A 103 6.08 -3.80 21.01
CA PHE A 103 4.70 -3.69 20.57
C PHE A 103 3.83 -3.16 21.70
N SER A 104 3.08 -2.09 21.43
CA SER A 104 2.22 -1.46 22.42
C SER A 104 0.82 -1.20 21.87
N ILE A 105 -0.20 -1.36 22.71
CA ILE A 105 -1.59 -1.00 22.44
C ILE A 105 -2.05 0.05 23.45
N THR A 106 -2.83 1.02 22.99
CA THR A 106 -3.25 2.16 23.82
C THR A 106 -4.67 2.57 23.49
N ASN A 107 -5.47 2.80 24.53
CA ASN A 107 -6.78 3.44 24.42
C ASN A 107 -6.84 4.63 25.39
N THR A 108 -6.97 5.82 24.82
CA THR A 108 -7.19 7.08 25.56
C THR A 108 -8.46 7.80 25.13
N LEU A 109 -9.33 7.13 24.36
CA LEU A 109 -10.47 7.77 23.68
C LEU A 109 -11.82 7.33 24.25
N GLN A 110 -12.04 6.03 24.42
CA GLN A 110 -13.37 5.49 24.75
C GLN A 110 -13.30 4.43 25.85
N GLY A 111 -14.28 4.45 26.76
CA GLY A 111 -14.38 3.45 27.83
C GLY A 111 -13.22 3.52 28.81
N LYS A 112 -12.71 2.35 29.23
CA LYS A 112 -11.60 2.27 30.19
C LYS A 112 -10.27 2.51 29.47
N HIS A 113 -9.54 3.53 29.93
CA HIS A 113 -8.22 3.81 29.39
C HIS A 113 -7.24 2.70 29.75
N PHE A 114 -6.36 2.36 28.81
CA PHE A 114 -5.29 1.41 29.02
C PHE A 114 -4.06 1.71 28.16
N HIS A 115 -2.92 1.23 28.62
CA HIS A 115 -1.67 1.21 27.88
C HIS A 115 -0.93 -0.08 28.26
N TYR A 116 -0.70 -0.95 27.29
CA TYR A 116 0.02 -2.21 27.48
C TYR A 116 1.14 -2.31 26.46
N SER A 117 2.28 -2.87 26.87
CA SER A 117 3.44 -3.05 26.02
C SER A 117 4.10 -4.41 26.28
N THR A 118 4.63 -5.03 25.24
CA THR A 118 5.39 -6.27 25.30
C THR A 118 6.52 -6.29 24.27
N SER A 119 7.53 -7.11 24.49
CA SER A 119 8.62 -7.35 23.54
C SER A 119 8.35 -8.65 22.78
N VAL A 120 8.14 -8.55 21.48
CA VAL A 120 7.79 -9.71 20.62
C VAL A 120 8.98 -10.05 19.74
N THR A 121 9.37 -11.33 19.71
CA THR A 121 10.46 -11.81 18.84
C THR A 121 9.89 -12.58 17.65
N VAL A 122 10.22 -12.17 16.43
CA VAL A 122 9.73 -12.78 15.19
C VAL A 122 10.87 -13.00 14.19
N PRO A 123 10.72 -13.94 13.22
CA PRO A 123 11.68 -14.07 12.12
C PRO A 123 11.85 -12.75 11.35
N SER A 124 13.07 -12.47 10.89
CA SER A 124 13.33 -11.29 10.06
C SER A 124 12.50 -11.34 8.77
N GLY A 125 11.89 -10.22 8.40
CA GLY A 125 10.97 -10.13 7.25
C GLY A 125 9.50 -10.42 7.59
N SER A 126 9.17 -10.73 8.85
CA SER A 126 7.79 -10.82 9.31
C SER A 126 7.05 -9.48 9.20
N THR A 127 5.73 -9.54 9.03
CA THR A 127 4.86 -8.36 8.98
C THR A 127 4.44 -7.92 10.40
N LEU A 128 3.89 -6.70 10.51
CA LEU A 128 3.30 -6.23 11.76
C LEU A 128 2.13 -7.13 12.22
N LEU A 129 1.34 -7.68 11.28
CA LEU A 129 0.28 -8.62 11.61
C LEU A 129 0.84 -9.84 12.35
N ARG A 130 1.99 -10.37 11.93
CA ARG A 130 2.63 -11.50 12.64
C ARG A 130 3.08 -11.14 14.05
N VAL A 131 3.54 -9.90 14.26
CA VAL A 131 3.88 -9.40 15.61
C VAL A 131 2.63 -9.38 16.50
N MET A 132 1.49 -8.94 15.97
CA MET A 132 0.22 -8.93 16.70
C MET A 132 -0.26 -10.35 17.04
N GLU A 133 -0.17 -11.28 16.09
CA GLU A 133 -0.51 -12.69 16.30
C GLU A 133 0.30 -13.32 17.43
N VAL A 134 1.64 -13.14 17.42
CA VAL A 134 2.50 -13.68 18.48
C VAL A 134 2.20 -13.04 19.83
N ALA A 135 1.96 -11.73 19.89
CA ALA A 135 1.55 -11.07 21.14
C ALA A 135 0.21 -11.61 21.68
N ALA A 136 -0.74 -11.89 20.79
CA ALA A 136 -2.03 -12.48 21.14
C ALA A 136 -1.91 -13.95 21.58
N GLU A 137 -1.00 -14.73 20.97
CA GLU A 137 -0.69 -16.10 21.38
C GLU A 137 -0.07 -16.13 22.79
N GLU A 138 0.84 -15.21 23.10
CA GLU A 138 1.53 -15.13 24.40
C GLU A 138 0.65 -14.57 25.53
N ASN A 139 -0.17 -13.56 25.26
CA ASN A 139 -1.10 -12.97 26.23
C ASN A 139 -2.43 -12.59 25.56
N PRO A 140 -3.33 -13.57 25.36
CA PRO A 140 -4.59 -13.36 24.66
C PRO A 140 -5.57 -12.44 25.40
N GLN A 141 -5.43 -12.32 26.72
CA GLN A 141 -6.30 -11.46 27.55
C GLN A 141 -6.01 -9.97 27.35
N THR A 142 -4.81 -9.63 26.86
CA THR A 142 -4.38 -8.23 26.66
C THR A 142 -4.25 -7.88 25.19
N PHE A 143 -3.75 -8.78 24.35
CA PHE A 143 -3.38 -8.46 22.96
C PHE A 143 -4.22 -9.19 21.90
N SER A 144 -5.36 -9.79 22.28
CA SER A 144 -6.29 -10.31 21.27
C SER A 144 -6.85 -9.18 20.41
N PHE A 145 -7.13 -9.50 19.16
CA PHE A 145 -7.65 -8.53 18.20
C PHE A 145 -8.54 -9.24 17.17
N GLN A 146 -9.35 -8.47 16.47
CA GLN A 146 -10.18 -8.93 15.38
C GLN A 146 -9.77 -8.26 14.07
N THR A 147 -10.00 -8.96 12.97
CA THR A 147 -9.69 -8.46 11.64
C THR A 147 -10.82 -8.70 10.65
N GLU A 148 -10.83 -7.88 9.61
CA GLU A 148 -11.68 -8.05 8.44
C GLU A 148 -10.85 -7.92 7.16
N GLN A 149 -11.29 -8.59 6.09
CA GLN A 149 -10.66 -8.46 4.78
C GLN A 149 -11.24 -7.27 4.01
N THR A 150 -10.36 -6.46 3.44
CA THR A 150 -10.70 -5.30 2.60
C THR A 150 -9.99 -5.41 1.25
N SER A 151 -10.30 -4.50 0.32
CA SER A 151 -9.51 -4.40 -0.93
C SER A 151 -8.03 -4.13 -0.65
N TRP A 152 -7.71 -3.44 0.45
CA TRP A 152 -6.35 -3.16 0.91
C TRP A 152 -5.73 -4.27 1.76
N GLY A 153 -6.39 -5.44 1.87
CA GLY A 153 -5.96 -6.57 2.69
C GLY A 153 -6.54 -6.54 4.10
N THR A 154 -5.85 -7.21 5.02
CA THR A 154 -6.27 -7.39 6.42
C THR A 154 -6.31 -6.06 7.16
N TYR A 155 -7.49 -5.71 7.67
CA TYR A 155 -7.73 -4.52 8.48
C TYR A 155 -8.06 -4.91 9.91
N VAL A 156 -7.44 -4.25 10.89
CA VAL A 156 -7.68 -4.49 12.32
C VAL A 156 -8.90 -3.68 12.75
N THR A 157 -9.93 -4.36 13.23
CA THR A 157 -11.22 -3.75 13.58
C THR A 157 -11.43 -3.57 15.08
N SER A 158 -10.84 -4.44 15.90
CA SER A 158 -10.98 -4.41 17.35
C SER A 158 -9.70 -4.91 18.03
N ILE A 159 -9.40 -4.37 19.21
CA ILE A 159 -8.32 -4.76 20.14
C ILE A 159 -8.92 -4.70 21.55
#